data_AF-A0A3D4UQN4-F1
#
_entry.id   AF-A0A3D4UQN4-F1
#
_cell.length_a   1.000
_cell.length_b   1.000
_cell.length_c   1.000
_cell.angle_alpha   90.00
_cell.angle_beta   90.00
_cell.angle_gamma   90.00
#
_symmetry.space_group_name_H-M   'P 1'
#
loop_
_entity.id
_entity.type
_entity.pdbx_description
1 polymer ?
#
loop_
_entity_poly.entity_id
_entity_poly.type
_entity_poly.pdbx_seq_one_letter_code
_entity_poly.pdbx_strand_id
1 'polypeptide(L)' 'DIVVFTFSHIGLAIKDADSSGYVVTIEGNTNGAGSREGGSVLEKKRHVSKIRSRIRIL' A
#
# COMPACT_ATOMS: atom_id res chain seq x y z
N ASP A 1 7.99 4.27 4.55
CA ASP A 1 6.84 5.12 4.91
C ASP A 1 5.60 4.27 5.17
N ILE A 2 4.78 4.65 6.15
CA ILE A 2 3.43 4.08 6.30
C ILE A 2 2.51 4.89 5.37
N VAL A 3 1.85 4.24 4.43
CA VAL A 3 0.91 4.88 3.50
C VAL A 3 -0.52 4.66 3.97
N VAL A 4 -1.31 5.74 3.96
CA VAL A 4 -2.73 5.71 4.30
C VAL A 4 -3.53 5.86 3.01
N PHE A 5 -4.35 4.86 2.69
CA PHE A 5 -5.15 4.85 1.47
C PHE A 5 -6.46 5.63 1.62
N THR A 6 -7.04 6.05 0.49
CA THR A 6 -8.33 6.77 0.45
C THR A 6 -9.53 5.95 0.90
N PHE A 7 -9.37 4.63 1.05
CA PHE A 7 -10.43 3.68 1.37
C PHE A 7 -10.33 3.07 2.79
N SER A 8 -9.73 3.76 3.76
CA SER A 8 -9.55 3.28 5.15
C SER A 8 -8.76 1.96 5.22
N HIS A 9 -7.55 1.98 4.68
CA HIS A 9 -6.57 0.89 4.73
C HIS A 9 -5.17 1.49 4.79
N ILE A 10 -4.19 0.71 5.22
CA ILE A 10 -2.79 1.14 5.30
C ILE A 10 -1.86 0.10 4.70
N GLY A 11 -0.66 0.53 4.33
CA GLY A 11 0.42 -0.36 3.91
C GLY A 11 1.77 0.22 4.25
N LEU A 12 2.83 -0.59 4.10
CA LEU A 12 4.22 -0.14 4.22
C LEU A 12 4.79 0.04 2.82
N ALA A 13 5.10 1.26 2.42
CA ALA A 13 5.85 1.50 1.18
C ALA A 13 7.30 1.05 1.39
N ILE A 14 7.73 0.09 0.56
CA ILE A 14 9.08 -0.51 0.62
C ILE A 14 10.02 0.00 -0.48
N LYS A 15 9.49 0.80 -1.40
CA LYS A 15 10.21 1.47 -2.48
C LYS A 15 9.58 2.84 -2.73
N ASP A 16 10.34 3.75 -3.32
CA ASP A 16 9.78 4.98 -3.88
C ASP A 16 8.81 4.68 -5.03
N ALA A 17 7.98 5.66 -5.38
CA ALA A 17 7.10 5.54 -6.54
C ALA A 17 7.92 5.44 -7.83
N ASP A 18 7.53 4.53 -8.72
CA ASP A 18 8.09 4.46 -10.07
C ASP A 18 7.64 5.67 -10.92
N SER A 19 8.26 5.85 -12.09
CA SER A 19 7.94 6.95 -13.03
C SER A 19 6.48 6.92 -13.52
N SER A 20 5.81 5.78 -13.38
CA SER A 20 4.39 5.59 -13.74
C SER A 20 3.46 5.82 -12.55
N GLY A 21 3.99 6.32 -11.42
CA GLY A 21 3.20 6.68 -10.24
C GLY A 21 2.78 5.49 -9.38
N TYR A 22 3.45 4.34 -9.48
CA TYR A 22 3.14 3.18 -8.64
C TYR A 22 4.14 2.97 -7.53
N VAL A 23 3.62 2.63 -6.35
CA VAL A 23 4.37 2.29 -5.15
C VAL A 23 4.20 0.79 -4.87
N VAL A 24 5.30 0.13 -4.51
CA VAL A 24 5.27 -1.24 -4.00
C VAL A 24 5.07 -1.20 -2.48
N THR A 25 4.05 -1.90 -2.01
CA THR A 25 3.61 -1.90 -0.61
C THR A 25 3.52 -3.31 -0.05
N ILE A 26 3.77 -3.45 1.25
CA ILE A 26 3.39 -4.63 2.04
C ILE A 26 2.11 -4.31 2.80
N GLU A 27 1.06 -5.09 2.55
CA GLU A 27 -0.29 -4.87 3.09
C GLU A 27 -0.77 -6.11 3.83
N GLY A 28 -1.44 -5.92 4.97
CA GLY A 28 -2.10 -6.98 5.73
C GLY A 28 -3.57 -7.12 5.34
N ASN A 29 -4.23 -8.14 5.89
CA ASN A 29 -5.65 -8.43 5.64
C ASN A 29 -6.00 -8.55 4.14
N THR A 30 -5.11 -9.17 3.35
CA THR A 30 -5.27 -9.31 1.91
C THR A 30 -5.07 -10.75 1.44
N ASN A 31 -5.51 -11.02 0.22
CA ASN A 31 -5.21 -12.26 -0.52
C ASN A 31 -4.47 -11.95 -1.83
N GLY A 32 -4.13 -12.98 -2.62
CA GLY A 32 -3.43 -12.81 -3.91
C GLY A 32 -4.13 -11.84 -4.87
N ALA A 33 -5.47 -11.85 -4.87
CA ALA A 33 -6.31 -10.98 -5.70
C ALA A 33 -6.43 -9.53 -5.18
N GLY A 34 -5.90 -9.22 -3.97
CA GLY A 34 -6.01 -7.88 -3.38
C GLY A 34 -7.35 -7.61 -2.69
N SER A 35 -8.06 -8.66 -2.27
CA SER A 35 -9.23 -8.57 -1.38
C SER A 35 -8.87 -7.85 -0.09
N ARG A 36 -9.87 -7.21 0.53
CA ARG A 36 -9.79 -6.59 1.86
C ARG A 36 -10.26 -7.52 2.98
N GLU A 37 -10.62 -8.74 2.60
CA GLU A 37 -10.89 -9.84 3.50
C GLU A 37 -9.91 -10.95 3.09
N GLY A 38 -8.84 -11.08 3.86
CA GLY A 38 -7.79 -12.07 3.62
C GLY A 38 -6.95 -12.27 4.86
N GLY A 39 -6.42 -13.47 5.09
CA GLY A 39 -5.68 -13.78 6.31
C GLY A 39 -4.18 -13.44 6.26
N SER A 40 -3.70 -12.84 5.18
CA SER A 40 -2.27 -12.82 4.86
C SER A 40 -1.68 -11.42 4.71
N VAL A 41 -0.36 -11.35 4.86
CA VAL A 41 0.47 -10.18 4.56
C VAL A 41 1.14 -10.41 3.21
N LEU A 42 0.92 -9.53 2.24
CA LEU A 42 1.35 -9.73 0.86
C LEU A 42 1.89 -8.43 0.23
N GLU A 43 2.73 -8.61 -0.79
CA GLU A 43 3.14 -7.51 -1.66
C GLU A 43 1.99 -7.07 -2.57
N LYS A 44 1.86 -5.74 -2.72
CA LYS A 44 0.89 -5.08 -3.60
C LYS A 44 1.54 -3.95 -4.37
N LYS A 45 0.98 -3.67 -5.55
CA LYS A 45 1.33 -2.51 -6.36
C LYS A 45 0.15 -1.53 -6.37
N ARG A 46 0.36 -0.31 -5.89
CA ARG A 46 -0.68 0.71 -5.72
C ARG A 46 -0.28 1.99 -6.44
N HIS A 47 -1.20 2.58 -7.20
CA HIS A 47 -0.97 3.89 -7.78
C HIS A 47 -1.09 4.98 -6.71
N VAL A 48 -0.26 6.03 -6.80
CA VAL A 48 -0.22 7.13 -5.82
C VAL A 48 -1.58 7.83 -5.64
N SER A 49 -2.44 7.82 -6.65
CA SER A 49 -3.81 8.38 -6.56
C SER A 49 -4.71 7.64 -5.55
N LYS A 50 -4.33 6.44 -5.10
CA LYS A 50 -5.03 5.71 -4.04
C LYS A 50 -4.52 6.06 -2.64
N ILE A 51 -3.39 6.76 -2.53
CA ILE A 51 -2.75 7.13 -1.27
C ILE A 51 -3.22 8.55 -0.90
N ARG A 52 -3.84 8.68 0.27
CA ARG A 52 -4.28 9.96 0.82
C ARG A 52 -3.12 10.70 1.48
N SER A 53 -2.30 9.99 2.26
CA SER A 53 -1.18 10.58 2.99
C SER A 53 -0.12 9.53 3.30
N ARG A 54 1.06 10.00 3.76
CA ARG A 54 2.14 9.13 4.25
C ARG A 54 2.64 9.64 5.60
N ILE A 55 3.01 8.70 6.46
CA ILE A 55 3.73 8.94 7.71
C ILE A 55 5.16 8.47 7.49
N ARG A 56 6.12 9.39 7.64
CA ARG A 56 7.55 9.11 7.53
C ARG A 56 8.14 9.03 8.93
N ILE A 57 8.84 7.93 9.19
CA ILE A 57 9.60 7.72 10.43
C ILE A 57 11.03 8.18 10.15
N LEU A 58 11.58 9.01 11.04
CA LEU A 58 12.94 9.55 10.99
C LEU A 58 13.82 8.86 12.03
#